data_AF-A0A9E2BTQ9-F1
#
_entry.id   AF-A0A9E2BTQ9-F1
#
_cell.length_a   1.000
_cell.length_b   1.000
_cell.length_c   1.000
_cell.angle_alpha   90.00
_cell.angle_beta   90.00
_cell.angle_gamma   90.00
#
_symmetry.space_group_name_H-M   'P 1'
#
loop_
_entity.id
_entity.type
_entity.pdbx_description
1 polymer ?
#
loop_
_entity_poly.entity_id
_entity_poly.type
_entity_poly.pdbx_seq_one_letter_code
_entity_poly.pdbx_strand_id
1 'polypeptide(L)'
;MKIGTPSDSSIPVGSTASPQAPKAGESASSTANAAAAKSTQSAGVAVTVSTLARTLEAASASEAADVDTAKVDAVRTAIQQGTYVVNPEAIADKLLANAQEMLNRTRN
;
A
#
# COMPACT_ATOMS: atom_id res chain seq x y z
N MET A 1 -39.88 -21.01 -31.75
CA MET A 1 -40.46 -20.23 -30.63
C MET A 1 -39.49 -19.06 -30.37
N LYS A 2 -39.51 -17.93 -31.08
CA LYS A 2 -40.51 -16.83 -31.16
C LYS A 2 -40.90 -16.27 -29.78
N ILE A 3 -40.19 -15.20 -29.41
CA ILE A 3 -40.64 -13.91 -28.83
C ILE A 3 -41.37 -13.94 -27.48
N GLY A 4 -40.90 -13.08 -26.58
CA GLY A 4 -41.74 -12.49 -25.54
C GLY A 4 -40.96 -11.65 -24.54
N THR A 5 -40.46 -10.48 -24.95
CA THR A 5 -40.47 -9.33 -24.04
C THR A 5 -41.93 -9.01 -23.70
N PRO A 6 -42.18 -8.39 -22.54
CA PRO A 6 -42.94 -7.16 -22.62
C PRO A 6 -42.13 -5.99 -22.08
N SER A 7 -41.82 -5.09 -23.01
CA SER A 7 -41.49 -3.70 -22.75
C SER A 7 -42.70 -2.98 -22.16
N ASP A 8 -42.45 -2.05 -21.25
CA ASP A 8 -43.25 -0.84 -21.02
C ASP A 8 -42.25 0.18 -20.44
N SER A 9 -41.61 1.08 -21.19
CA SER A 9 -42.04 2.09 -22.17
C SER A 9 -43.04 3.09 -21.60
N SER A 10 -42.52 4.22 -21.07
CA SER A 10 -43.15 5.55 -21.01
C SER A 10 -42.30 6.47 -20.09
N ILE A 11 -41.82 7.67 -20.42
CA ILE A 11 -41.85 8.56 -21.60
C ILE A 11 -40.64 9.52 -21.44
N PRO A 12 -39.96 9.92 -22.51
CA PRO A 12 -38.94 10.97 -22.51
C PRO A 12 -39.57 12.38 -22.51
N VAL A 13 -38.91 13.32 -21.83
CA VAL A 13 -38.95 14.74 -22.17
C VAL A 13 -37.47 15.15 -22.33
N GLY A 14 -37.02 15.80 -23.39
CA GLY A 14 -37.67 16.46 -24.50
C GLY A 14 -36.59 17.40 -25.02
N SER A 15 -36.12 17.12 -26.24
CA SER A 15 -35.11 17.87 -26.98
C SER A 15 -35.52 19.32 -27.21
N THR A 16 -34.57 20.27 -27.13
CA THR A 16 -34.49 21.38 -28.09
C THR A 16 -33.03 21.80 -28.30
N ALA A 17 -32.59 21.70 -29.55
CA ALA A 17 -31.36 22.28 -30.06
C ALA A 17 -31.47 23.81 -30.19
N SER A 18 -30.38 24.54 -29.92
CA SER A 18 -29.93 25.70 -30.70
C SER A 18 -28.53 26.19 -30.28
N PRO A 19 -27.80 26.92 -31.16
CA PRO A 19 -26.35 26.95 -31.20
C PRO A 19 -25.77 28.18 -30.51
N GLN A 20 -24.62 28.03 -29.84
CA GLN A 20 -23.77 29.18 -29.55
C GLN A 20 -22.29 28.77 -29.39
N ALA A 21 -21.51 28.98 -30.45
CA ALA A 21 -20.11 29.40 -30.30
C ALA A 21 -20.09 30.90 -29.91
N PRO A 22 -18.97 31.52 -29.49
CA PRO A 22 -17.60 30.99 -29.35
C PRO A 22 -16.94 31.36 -27.99
N LYS A 23 -15.79 30.76 -27.67
CA LYS A 23 -14.54 31.49 -27.37
C LYS A 23 -13.40 30.53 -26.99
N ALA A 24 -12.28 30.76 -27.66
CA ALA A 24 -10.99 30.15 -27.42
C ALA A 24 -10.44 30.47 -26.02
N GLY A 25 -9.57 29.59 -25.53
CA GLY A 25 -8.79 29.77 -24.31
C GLY A 25 -8.55 28.40 -23.68
N GLU A 26 -7.50 27.69 -24.10
CA GLU A 26 -6.21 27.67 -23.39
C GLU A 26 -6.21 26.57 -22.31
N SER A 27 -5.24 25.65 -22.44
CA SER A 27 -4.78 24.73 -21.39
C SER A 27 -5.75 23.63 -20.92
N ALA A 28 -5.80 22.50 -21.64
CA ALA A 28 -6.23 21.21 -21.06
C ALA A 28 -5.35 20.02 -21.45
N SER A 29 -4.13 20.27 -21.97
CA SER A 29 -3.18 19.20 -22.31
C SER A 29 -2.45 18.60 -21.10
N SER A 30 -2.56 19.24 -19.92
CA SER A 30 -1.89 18.76 -18.69
C SER A 30 -2.73 17.80 -17.85
N THR A 31 -4.05 17.72 -18.07
CA THR A 31 -4.95 16.90 -17.22
C THR A 31 -5.16 15.49 -17.76
N ALA A 32 -4.96 15.26 -19.06
CA ALA A 32 -5.05 13.93 -19.66
C ALA A 32 -3.89 13.01 -19.24
N ASN A 33 -2.72 13.57 -18.95
CA ASN A 33 -1.54 12.80 -18.56
C ASN A 33 -1.54 12.38 -17.08
N ALA A 34 -2.29 13.09 -16.22
CA ALA A 34 -2.44 12.73 -14.81
C ALA A 34 -3.43 11.57 -14.59
N ALA A 35 -4.41 11.40 -15.48
CA ALA A 35 -5.35 10.28 -15.43
C ALA A 35 -4.74 8.97 -15.93
N ALA A 36 -3.83 9.03 -16.92
CA ALA A 36 -3.12 7.88 -17.46
C ALA A 36 -2.08 7.28 -16.49
N ALA A 37 -1.54 8.09 -15.56
CA ALA A 37 -0.60 7.60 -14.53
C ALA A 37 -1.28 6.80 -13.40
N LYS A 38 -2.61 6.85 -13.27
CA LYS A 38 -3.36 6.13 -12.23
C LYS A 38 -3.94 4.79 -12.72
N SER A 39 -4.01 4.58 -14.04
CA SER A 39 -4.51 3.34 -14.63
C SER A 39 -3.47 2.20 -14.71
N THR A 40 -2.21 2.47 -14.37
CA THR A 40 -1.18 1.43 -14.21
C THR A 40 -1.02 1.01 -12.74
N GLN A 41 -2.10 1.08 -11.96
CA GLN A 41 -2.21 0.34 -10.71
C GLN A 41 -1.98 -1.13 -11.06
N SER A 42 -0.80 -1.60 -10.67
CA SER A 42 -0.30 -2.98 -10.69
C SER A 42 -1.39 -4.01 -11.00
N ALA A 43 -1.20 -4.81 -12.04
CA ALA A 43 -1.96 -6.03 -12.31
C ALA A 43 -1.67 -7.13 -11.25
N GLY A 44 -1.60 -6.73 -9.98
CA GLY A 44 -1.40 -7.57 -8.82
C GLY A 44 -2.67 -7.64 -7.99
N VAL A 45 -2.77 -8.70 -7.20
CA VAL A 45 -3.85 -8.89 -6.24
C VAL A 45 -3.83 -7.74 -5.22
N ALA A 46 -4.94 -7.01 -5.10
CA ALA A 46 -5.10 -5.98 -4.08
C ALA A 46 -5.26 -6.63 -2.70
N VAL A 47 -4.25 -6.46 -1.83
CA VAL A 47 -4.30 -6.92 -0.44
C VAL A 47 -4.77 -5.77 0.45
N THR A 48 -5.88 -5.97 1.17
CA THR A 48 -6.37 -5.01 2.15
C THR A 48 -5.76 -5.32 3.51
N VAL A 49 -5.12 -4.31 4.13
CA VAL A 49 -4.64 -4.37 5.51
C VAL A 49 -5.71 -3.71 6.40
N SER A 50 -5.99 -4.28 7.57
CA SER A 50 -7.00 -3.73 8.49
C SER A 50 -6.62 -2.32 8.97
N THR A 51 -7.63 -1.49 9.20
CA THR A 51 -7.43 -0.11 9.70
C THR A 51 -6.67 -0.12 11.04
N LEU A 52 -6.93 -1.11 11.90
CA LEU A 52 -6.22 -1.29 13.17
C LEU A 52 -4.73 -1.60 12.97
N ALA A 53 -4.38 -2.50 12.05
CA ALA A 53 -2.99 -2.80 11.74
C ALA A 53 -2.28 -1.56 11.15
N ARG A 54 -2.98 -0.77 10.33
CA ARG A 54 -2.45 0.50 9.81
C ARG A 54 -2.20 1.53 10.92
N THR A 55 -3.08 1.63 11.91
CA THR A 55 -2.90 2.55 13.04
C THR A 55 -1.80 2.10 13.99
N LEU A 56 -1.65 0.79 14.22
CA LEU A 56 -0.54 0.24 15.02
C LEU A 56 0.80 0.44 14.31
N GLU A 57 0.87 0.21 13.00
CA GLU A 57 2.07 0.52 12.20
C GLU A 57 2.42 2.01 12.28
N ALA A 58 1.44 2.90 12.15
CA ALA A 58 1.67 4.34 12.26
C ALA A 58 2.13 4.77 13.67
N ALA A 59 1.62 4.11 14.71
CA ALA A 59 2.08 4.33 16.09
C ALA A 59 3.51 3.80 16.29
N SER A 60 3.80 2.57 15.83
CA SER A 60 5.13 1.97 15.86
C SER A 60 6.15 2.69 14.97
N ALA A 61 5.71 3.39 13.92
CA ALA A 61 6.56 4.24 13.09
C ALA A 61 6.85 5.61 13.73
N SER A 62 6.02 6.05 14.68
CA SER A 62 6.36 7.18 15.56
C SER A 62 7.32 6.74 16.67
N GLU A 63 7.28 5.46 17.04
CA GLU A 63 8.31 4.71 17.75
C GLU A 63 9.34 4.11 16.77
N ALA A 64 9.58 4.74 15.62
CA ALA A 64 10.60 4.28 14.66
C ALA A 64 11.89 4.10 15.45
N ALA A 65 12.25 2.83 15.65
CA ALA A 65 13.35 2.40 16.47
C ALA A 65 14.53 3.34 16.22
N ASP A 66 14.96 4.06 17.26
CA ASP A 66 16.18 4.86 17.23
C ASP A 66 17.31 3.86 17.01
N VAL A 67 17.58 3.56 15.73
CA VAL A 67 18.61 2.63 15.35
C VAL A 67 19.90 3.27 15.80
N ASP A 68 20.51 2.70 16.83
CA ASP A 68 21.78 3.16 17.34
C ASP A 68 22.85 2.97 16.26
N THR A 69 23.06 4.05 15.49
CA THR A 69 24.00 4.08 14.36
C THR A 69 25.44 3.88 14.84
N ALA A 70 25.77 4.31 16.06
CA ALA A 70 27.08 4.11 16.65
C ALA A 70 27.33 2.63 16.95
N LYS A 71 26.34 1.93 17.50
CA LYS A 71 26.42 0.48 17.72
C LYS A 71 26.53 -0.29 16.41
N VAL A 72 25.77 0.10 15.39
CA VAL A 72 25.83 -0.54 14.06
C VAL A 72 27.22 -0.38 13.45
N ASP A 73 27.81 0.83 13.51
CA ASP A 73 29.16 1.08 12.99
C ASP A 73 30.24 0.30 13.75
N ALA A 74 30.14 0.25 15.09
CA ALA A 74 31.06 -0.53 15.92
C ALA A 74 31.03 -2.02 15.58
N VAL A 75 29.83 -2.60 15.42
CA VAL A 75 29.68 -4.01 15.02
C VAL A 75 30.21 -4.23 13.60
N ARG A 76 29.89 -3.33 12.66
CA ARG A 76 30.40 -3.40 11.28
C ARG A 76 31.93 -3.38 11.25
N THR A 77 32.56 -2.53 12.07
CA THR A 77 34.01 -2.43 12.18
C THR A 77 34.61 -3.71 12.77
N ALA A 78 34.02 -4.26 13.84
CA ALA A 78 34.47 -5.52 14.44
C ALA A 78 34.38 -6.71 13.45
N ILE A 79 33.34 -6.73 12.60
CA ILE A 79 33.20 -7.75 11.55
C ILE A 79 34.29 -7.57 10.48
N GLN A 80 34.55 -6.34 10.02
CA GLN A 80 35.60 -6.06 9.03
C GLN A 80 36.99 -6.41 9.53
N GLN A 81 37.25 -6.17 10.82
CA GLN A 81 38.53 -6.50 11.46
C GLN A 81 38.64 -7.98 11.84
N GLY A 82 37.60 -8.78 11.67
CA GLY A 82 37.56 -10.19 12.05
C GLY A 82 37.59 -10.44 13.56
N THR A 83 37.35 -9.41 14.37
CA THR A 83 37.35 -9.48 15.84
C THR A 83 35.96 -9.75 16.44
N TYR A 84 34.92 -9.73 15.61
CA TYR A 84 33.58 -10.11 16.03
C TYR A 84 33.50 -11.62 16.32
N VAL A 85 33.21 -11.96 17.58
CA VAL A 85 33.03 -13.35 18.02
C VAL A 85 31.54 -13.67 18.11
N VAL A 86 31.13 -14.73 17.42
CA VAL A 86 29.76 -15.23 17.47
C VAL A 86 29.51 -15.90 18.82
N ASN A 87 28.48 -15.46 19.54
CA ASN A 87 28.01 -16.15 20.75
C ASN A 87 26.85 -17.10 20.38
N PRO A 88 27.05 -18.43 20.40
CA PRO A 88 26.03 -19.39 20.02
C PRO A 88 24.86 -19.47 21.02
N GLU A 89 25.11 -19.26 22.31
CA GLU A 89 24.07 -19.29 23.36
C GLU A 89 23.10 -18.12 23.16
N ALA A 90 23.63 -16.91 22.93
CA ALA A 90 22.82 -15.73 22.65
C ALA A 90 21.96 -15.87 21.38
N ILE A 91 22.43 -16.62 20.38
CA ILE A 91 21.65 -16.94 19.19
C ILE A 91 20.52 -17.90 19.55
N ALA A 92 20.82 -18.97 20.27
CA ALA A 92 19.82 -19.96 20.68
C ALA A 92 18.70 -19.33 21.51
N ASP A 93 19.04 -18.46 22.46
CA ASP A 93 18.07 -17.76 23.30
C ASP A 93 17.15 -16.86 22.46
N LYS A 94 17.71 -16.10 21.50
CA LYS A 94 16.93 -15.24 20.61
C LYS A 94 16.03 -16.04 19.66
N LEU A 95 16.49 -17.19 19.17
CA LEU A 95 15.68 -18.08 18.34
C LEU A 95 14.51 -18.65 19.14
N LEU A 96 14.75 -19.10 20.37
CA LEU A 96 13.69 -19.61 21.24
C LEU A 96 12.70 -18.52 21.60
N ALA A 97 13.16 -17.32 21.96
CA ALA A 97 12.31 -16.18 22.27
C ALA A 97 11.42 -15.79 21.07
N ASN A 98 12.00 -15.76 19.86
CA ASN A 98 11.22 -15.48 18.64
C ASN A 98 10.18 -16.58 18.36
N ALA A 99 10.54 -17.85 18.54
CA ALA A 99 9.62 -18.97 18.37
C ALA A 99 8.46 -18.91 19.38
N GLN A 100 8.75 -18.55 20.64
CA GLN A 100 7.74 -18.33 21.67
C GLN A 100 6.80 -17.18 21.25
N GLU A 101 7.33 -16.04 20.81
CA GLU A 101 6.51 -14.91 20.37
C GLU A 101 5.58 -15.29 19.20
N MET A 102 6.09 -16.00 18.18
CA MET A 102 5.27 -16.48 17.06
C MET A 102 4.16 -17.41 17.51
N LEU A 103 4.45 -18.29 18.46
CA LEU A 103 3.49 -19.23 19.01
C LEU A 103 2.44 -18.53 19.86
N ASN A 104 2.84 -17.54 20.68
CA ASN A 104 1.95 -16.70 21.45
C ASN A 104 1.01 -15.89 20.54
N ARG A 105 1.50 -15.34 19.42
CA ARG A 105 0.66 -14.66 18.42
C ARG A 105 -0.36 -15.55 17.73
N THR A 106 -0.12 -16.86 17.68
CA THR A 106 -1.04 -17.83 17.07
C THR A 106 -2.11 -18.31 18.07
N ARG A 107 -1.82 -18.23 19.37
CA ARG A 107 -2.70 -18.71 20.45
C ARG A 107 -3.59 -17.63 21.06
N ASN A 108 -3.22 -16.36 20.93
CA ASN A 108 -4.05 -15.21 21.27
C ASN A 108 -4.78 -14.72 20.02
#